data_AF-A0A059X1T6-F1
#
_entry.id   AF-A0A059X1T6-F1
#
_cell.length_a   1.000
_cell.length_b   1.000
_cell.length_c   1.000
_cell.angle_alpha   90.00
_cell.angle_beta   90.00
_cell.angle_gamma   90.00
#
_symmetry.space_group_name_H-M   'P 1'
#
loop_
_entity.id
_entity.type
_entity.pdbx_description
1 polymer ?
#
loop_
_entity_poly.entity_id
_entity_poly.type
_entity_poly.pdbx_seq_one_letter_code
_entity_poly.pdbx_strand_id
1 'polypeptide(L)'
;AMRKAFWDAELAVPKVDEVLAAASAASGISKDVARKLFQQLLDSGELVRVSPDFAFSAGVIGELVEKLRSFAAGTADRSIDVPKFKEVAGVSRKYAIPLLEYFDQQKITARRGDKRLVI
;
A
#
# COMPACT_ATOMS: atom_id res chain seq x y z
N ALA A 1 -6.59 -7.93 -16.56
CA ALA A 1 -7.43 -7.88 -15.34
C ALA A 1 -6.63 -7.55 -14.09
N MET A 2 -5.64 -8.37 -13.69
CA MET A 2 -4.87 -8.18 -12.44
C MET A 2 -4.08 -6.86 -12.38
N ARG A 3 -3.27 -6.54 -13.40
CA ARG A 3 -2.55 -5.26 -13.46
C ARG A 3 -3.51 -4.07 -13.39
N LYS A 4 -4.59 -4.11 -14.18
CA LYS A 4 -5.63 -3.08 -14.12
C LYS A 4 -6.16 -2.87 -12.70
N ALA A 5 -6.43 -3.95 -11.96
CA ALA A 5 -6.96 -3.87 -10.59
C ALA A 5 -5.99 -3.24 -9.57
N PHE A 6 -4.67 -3.37 -9.76
CA PHE A 6 -3.69 -2.78 -8.84
C PHE A 6 -3.22 -1.38 -9.26
N TRP A 7 -3.25 -1.04 -10.55
CA TRP A 7 -2.80 0.26 -11.05
C TRP A 7 -3.93 1.29 -11.12
N ASP A 8 -5.16 0.88 -11.46
CA ASP A 8 -6.29 1.81 -11.58
C ASP A 8 -6.95 2.10 -10.21
N ALA A 9 -6.71 1.27 -9.20
CA ALA A 9 -7.38 1.36 -7.91
C ALA A 9 -6.69 2.33 -6.93
N GLU A 10 -5.57 2.96 -7.30
CA GLU A 10 -4.77 3.83 -6.44
C GLU A 10 -4.55 3.21 -5.04
N LEU A 11 -5.08 3.83 -3.97
CA LEU A 11 -5.02 3.32 -2.59
C LEU A 11 -6.31 2.60 -2.14
N ALA A 12 -7.29 2.46 -3.02
CA ALA A 12 -8.56 1.77 -2.77
C ALA A 12 -8.58 0.35 -3.36
N VAL A 13 -7.45 -0.36 -3.29
CA VAL A 13 -7.28 -1.69 -3.87
C VAL A 13 -8.19 -2.73 -3.18
N PRO A 14 -8.85 -3.62 -3.95
CA PRO A 14 -9.54 -4.80 -3.39
C PRO A 14 -8.57 -5.70 -2.62
N LYS A 15 -9.10 -6.66 -1.85
CA LYS A 15 -8.21 -7.63 -1.20
C LYS A 15 -7.49 -8.47 -2.25
N VAL A 16 -6.24 -8.87 -1.99
CA VAL A 16 -5.46 -9.66 -2.95
C VAL A 16 -6.20 -10.92 -3.38
N ASP A 17 -6.85 -11.64 -2.47
CA ASP A 17 -7.64 -12.83 -2.82
C ASP A 17 -8.80 -12.53 -3.79
N GLU A 18 -9.45 -11.37 -3.66
CA GLU A 18 -10.50 -10.93 -4.58
C GLU A 18 -9.92 -10.61 -5.96
N VAL A 19 -8.75 -9.95 -6.01
CA VAL A 19 -8.05 -9.66 -7.27
C VAL A 19 -7.61 -10.96 -7.97
N LEU A 20 -7.07 -11.91 -7.21
CA LEU A 20 -6.65 -13.22 -7.73
C LEU A 20 -7.84 -14.02 -8.27
N ALA A 21 -8.96 -14.04 -7.54
CA ALA A 21 -10.19 -14.71 -7.97
C ALA A 21 -10.76 -14.08 -9.24
N ALA A 22 -10.82 -12.74 -9.29
CA ALA A 22 -11.30 -12.01 -10.47
C ALA A 22 -10.38 -12.22 -11.69
N ALA A 23 -9.06 -12.24 -11.50
CA ALA A 23 -8.11 -12.50 -12.57
C ALA A 23 -8.24 -13.93 -13.12
N SER A 24 -8.42 -14.91 -12.23
CA SER A 24 -8.67 -16.31 -12.60
C SER A 24 -9.94 -16.44 -13.45
N ALA A 25 -11.06 -15.85 -12.99
CA ALA A 25 -12.32 -15.88 -13.71
C ALA A 25 -12.27 -15.16 -15.07
N ALA A 26 -11.68 -13.96 -15.11
CA ALA A 26 -11.66 -13.13 -16.33
C ALA A 26 -10.73 -13.66 -17.43
N SER A 27 -9.68 -14.40 -17.06
CA SER A 27 -8.66 -14.90 -18.01
C SER A 27 -8.72 -16.42 -18.24
N GLY A 28 -9.66 -17.12 -17.59
CA GLY A 28 -9.80 -18.58 -17.71
C GLY A 28 -8.60 -19.37 -17.16
N ILE A 29 -7.77 -18.75 -16.31
CA ILE A 29 -6.58 -19.37 -15.72
C ILE A 29 -6.92 -19.95 -14.33
N SER A 30 -6.16 -20.95 -13.89
CA SER A 30 -6.31 -21.47 -12.52
C SER A 30 -5.87 -20.45 -11.47
N LYS A 31 -6.37 -20.61 -10.24
CA LYS A 31 -5.96 -19.76 -9.10
C LYS A 31 -4.46 -19.86 -8.82
N ASP A 32 -3.84 -21.01 -9.05
CA ASP A 32 -2.40 -21.18 -8.84
C ASP A 32 -1.57 -20.45 -9.88
N VAL A 33 -2.03 -20.39 -11.14
CA VAL A 33 -1.39 -19.55 -12.17
C VAL A 33 -1.55 -18.08 -11.80
N ALA A 34 -2.74 -17.65 -11.35
CA ALA A 34 -2.94 -16.27 -10.89
C ALA A 34 -2.00 -15.91 -9.73
N ARG A 35 -1.82 -16.81 -8.74
CA ARG A 35 -0.87 -16.62 -7.63
C ARG A 35 0.57 -16.50 -8.11
N LYS A 36 1.01 -17.35 -9.05
CA LYS A 36 2.37 -17.28 -9.62
C LYS A 36 2.59 -15.95 -10.33
N LEU A 37 1.63 -15.49 -11.12
CA LEU A 37 1.71 -14.18 -11.79
C LEU A 37 1.78 -13.03 -10.77
N PHE A 38 0.97 -13.09 -9.71
CA PHE A 38 1.04 -12.11 -8.63
C PHE A 38 2.40 -12.11 -7.94
N GLN A 39 2.97 -13.29 -7.65
CA GLN A 39 4.31 -13.39 -7.08
C GLN A 39 5.37 -12.80 -8.01
N GLN A 40 5.28 -13.05 -9.33
CA GLN A 40 6.20 -12.44 -10.30
C GLN A 40 6.12 -10.92 -10.30
N LEU A 41 4.94 -10.33 -10.10
CA LEU A 41 4.79 -8.87 -9.99
C LEU A 41 5.37 -8.30 -8.69
N LEU A 42 5.37 -9.09 -7.59
CA LEU A 42 6.06 -8.72 -6.36
C LEU A 42 7.57 -8.82 -6.54
N ASP A 43 8.05 -9.90 -7.14
CA ASP A 43 9.48 -10.16 -7.36
C ASP A 43 10.10 -9.15 -8.33
N SER A 44 9.33 -8.67 -9.32
CA SER A 44 9.77 -7.61 -10.23
C SER A 44 9.78 -6.22 -9.59
N GLY A 45 9.24 -6.08 -8.38
CA GLY A 45 9.09 -4.79 -7.69
C GLY A 45 7.98 -3.90 -8.27
N GLU A 46 7.15 -4.41 -9.17
CA GLU A 46 6.02 -3.67 -9.72
C GLU A 46 4.88 -3.51 -8.72
N LEU A 47 4.71 -4.51 -7.85
CA LEU A 47 3.82 -4.48 -6.70
C LEU A 47 4.60 -4.52 -5.40
N VAL A 48 4.06 -3.84 -4.40
CA VAL A 48 4.55 -3.82 -3.03
C VAL A 48 3.50 -4.46 -2.13
N ARG A 49 3.90 -5.52 -1.43
CA ARG A 49 3.06 -6.18 -0.43
C ARG A 49 3.11 -5.38 0.87
N VAL A 50 1.99 -4.75 1.22
CA VAL A 50 1.85 -3.96 2.46
C VAL A 50 1.33 -4.82 3.61
N SER A 51 0.45 -5.77 3.33
CA SER A 51 -0.06 -6.73 4.31
C SER A 51 -0.53 -8.02 3.63
N PRO A 52 -0.95 -9.06 4.37
CA PRO A 52 -1.56 -10.26 3.80
C PRO A 52 -2.81 -9.96 2.94
N ASP A 53 -3.52 -8.88 3.23
CA ASP A 53 -4.74 -8.52 2.51
C ASP A 53 -4.47 -7.54 1.37
N PHE A 54 -3.42 -6.71 1.46
CA PHE A 54 -3.22 -5.59 0.53
C PHE A 54 -1.84 -5.60 -0.12
N ALA A 55 -1.85 -5.37 -1.43
CA ALA A 55 -0.68 -5.02 -2.23
C ALA A 55 -1.05 -3.83 -3.10
N PHE A 56 -0.09 -2.95 -3.34
CA PHE A 56 -0.27 -1.71 -4.09
C PHE A 56 0.79 -1.63 -5.18
N SER A 57 0.55 -0.84 -6.23
CA SER A 57 1.62 -0.56 -7.19
C SER A 57 2.76 0.18 -6.50
N ALA A 58 3.99 -0.12 -6.92
CA ALA A 58 5.17 0.53 -6.36
C ALA A 58 5.14 2.06 -6.57
N GLY A 59 4.59 2.53 -7.69
CA GLY A 59 4.40 3.96 -7.98
C GLY A 59 3.54 4.66 -6.93
N VAL A 60 2.37 4.10 -6.60
CA VAL A 60 1.45 4.68 -5.60
C VAL A 60 2.10 4.72 -4.21
N ILE A 61 2.85 3.69 -3.84
CA ILE A 61 3.60 3.68 -2.58
C ILE A 61 4.67 4.77 -2.58
N GLY A 62 5.42 4.92 -3.67
CA GLY A 62 6.43 5.97 -3.83
C GLY A 62 5.83 7.37 -3.68
N GLU A 63 4.72 7.65 -4.38
CA GLU A 63 4.01 8.93 -4.26
C GLU A 63 3.53 9.21 -2.83
N LEU A 64 3.05 8.18 -2.12
CA LEU A 64 2.63 8.32 -0.73
C LEU A 64 3.82 8.63 0.19
N VAL A 65 4.98 8.01 -0.03
CA VAL A 65 6.21 8.35 0.69
C VAL A 65 6.58 9.82 0.49
N GLU A 66 6.53 10.32 -0.75
CA GLU A 66 6.83 11.73 -1.03
C GLU A 66 5.83 12.69 -0.37
N LYS A 67 4.54 12.34 -0.32
CA LYS A 67 3.52 13.10 0.43
C LYS A 67 3.83 13.15 1.92
N LEU A 68 4.28 12.04 2.52
CA LEU A 68 4.67 11.99 3.93
C LEU A 68 5.92 12.84 4.20
N ARG A 69 6.94 12.76 3.33
CA ARG A 69 8.15 13.57 3.44
C ARG A 69 7.85 15.06 3.33
N SER A 70 7.00 15.43 2.37
CA SER A 70 6.53 16.82 2.19
C SER A 70 5.77 17.32 3.42
N PHE A 71 4.87 16.50 3.98
CA PHE A 71 4.18 16.83 5.23
C PHE A 71 5.18 17.05 6.38
N ALA A 72 6.15 16.15 6.54
CA ALA A 72 7.14 16.21 7.61
C ALA A 72 8.05 17.44 7.50
N ALA A 73 8.44 17.84 6.28
CA ALA A 73 9.24 19.05 6.07
C ALA A 73 8.48 20.33 6.47
N GLY A 74 7.15 20.31 6.45
CA GLY A 74 6.30 21.41 6.86
C GLY A 74 5.97 21.47 8.35
N THR A 75 6.43 20.51 9.16
CA THR A 75 6.13 20.44 10.60
C THR A 75 7.41 20.39 11.44
N ALA A 76 7.41 21.10 12.57
CA ALA A 76 8.61 21.24 13.40
C ALA A 76 9.07 19.92 14.05
N ASP A 77 8.14 19.04 14.42
CA ASP A 77 8.42 17.77 15.11
C ASP A 77 8.39 16.55 14.16
N ARG A 78 8.04 16.76 12.89
CA ARG A 78 7.89 15.72 11.86
C ARG A 78 6.95 14.59 12.29
N SER A 79 6.04 14.87 13.23
CA SER A 79 5.16 13.88 13.84
C SER A 79 3.83 13.81 13.09
N ILE A 80 3.34 12.60 12.87
CA ILE A 80 2.05 12.33 12.23
C ILE A 80 1.23 11.36 13.08
N ASP A 81 -0.03 11.69 13.33
CA ASP A 81 -0.99 10.78 13.96
C ASP A 81 -1.84 10.05 12.88
N VAL A 82 -2.64 9.07 13.32
CA VAL A 82 -3.47 8.29 12.39
C VAL A 82 -4.52 9.15 11.67
N PRO A 83 -5.24 10.08 12.33
CA PRO A 83 -6.12 11.03 11.65
C PRO A 83 -5.42 11.80 10.52
N LYS A 84 -4.27 12.43 10.80
CA LYS A 84 -3.54 13.22 9.83
C LYS A 84 -2.97 12.39 8.70
N PHE A 85 -2.49 11.17 9.00
CA PHE A 85 -2.07 10.23 7.98
C PHE A 85 -3.20 9.94 6.98
N LYS A 86 -4.44 9.70 7.44
CA LYS A 86 -5.58 9.46 6.53
C LYS A 86 -5.83 10.64 5.61
N GLU A 87 -5.70 11.87 6.11
CA GLU A 87 -5.83 13.08 5.28
C GLU A 87 -4.72 13.15 4.22
N VAL A 88 -3.46 12.98 4.63
CA VAL A 88 -2.30 13.03 3.72
C VAL A 88 -2.36 11.93 2.66
N ALA A 89 -2.75 10.73 3.07
CA ALA A 89 -2.85 9.56 2.20
C ALA A 89 -4.14 9.54 1.38
N GLY A 90 -5.18 10.26 1.77
CA GLY A 90 -6.50 10.18 1.14
C GLY A 90 -7.19 8.82 1.32
N VAL A 91 -6.92 8.10 2.41
CA VAL A 91 -7.39 6.72 2.61
C VAL A 91 -8.34 6.56 3.80
N SER A 92 -9.20 5.55 3.72
CA SER A 92 -10.00 5.10 4.85
C SER A 92 -9.15 4.36 5.90
N ARG A 93 -9.72 4.14 7.09
CA ARG A 93 -9.06 3.40 8.19
C ARG A 93 -8.62 1.98 7.78
N LYS A 94 -9.35 1.34 6.86
CA LYS A 94 -9.05 -0.01 6.35
C LYS A 94 -7.61 -0.12 5.82
N TYR A 95 -7.11 0.94 5.17
CA TYR A 95 -5.78 0.96 4.57
C TYR A 95 -4.75 1.69 5.45
N ALA A 96 -5.21 2.62 6.30
CA ALA A 96 -4.30 3.48 7.08
C ALA A 96 -3.37 2.70 8.00
N ILE A 97 -3.90 1.77 8.81
CA ILE A 97 -3.08 1.03 9.77
C ILE A 97 -2.07 0.10 9.07
N PRO A 98 -2.47 -0.74 8.08
CA PRO A 98 -1.51 -1.56 7.34
C PRO A 98 -0.40 -0.75 6.67
N LEU A 99 -0.73 0.39 6.05
CA LEU A 99 0.27 1.25 5.41
C LEU A 99 1.26 1.83 6.43
N LEU A 100 0.75 2.31 7.57
CA LEU A 100 1.60 2.83 8.63
C LEU A 100 2.51 1.76 9.23
N GLU A 101 2.01 0.54 9.44
CA GLU A 101 2.81 -0.59 9.90
C GLU A 101 3.88 -0.99 8.86
N TYR A 102 3.53 -1.00 7.59
CA TYR A 102 4.48 -1.21 6.50
C TYR A 102 5.57 -0.13 6.48
N PHE A 103 5.19 1.15 6.60
CA PHE A 103 6.16 2.25 6.65
C PHE A 103 7.05 2.21 7.89
N ASP A 104 6.55 1.71 9.01
CA ASP A 104 7.37 1.45 10.20
C ASP A 104 8.43 0.37 9.90
N GLN A 105 8.03 -0.73 9.25
CA GLN A 105 8.96 -1.81 8.86
C GLN A 105 10.02 -1.36 7.85
N GLN A 106 9.62 -0.50 6.91
CA GLN A 106 10.51 0.07 5.89
C GLN A 106 11.36 1.25 6.41
N LYS A 107 11.25 1.62 7.70
CA LYS A 107 11.96 2.75 8.31
C LYS A 107 11.66 4.09 7.63
N ILE A 108 10.46 4.22 7.07
CA ILE A 108 9.93 5.49 6.55
C ILE A 108 9.24 6.24 7.69
N THR A 109 8.62 5.51 8.61
CA THR A 109 8.10 6.05 9.86
C THR A 109 8.67 5.29 11.06
N ALA A 110 8.56 5.87 12.25
CA ALA A 110 8.83 5.19 13.51
C ALA A 110 7.75 5.53 14.53
N ARG A 111 7.12 4.50 15.09
CA ARG A 111 6.10 4.66 16.12
C ARG A 111 6.67 5.26 17.41
N ARG A 112 5.99 6.29 17.92
CA ARG A 112 6.28 7.02 19.17
C ARG A 112 4.94 7.26 19.88
N GLY A 113 4.53 6.30 20.71
CA GLY A 113 3.23 6.34 21.39
C GLY A 113 2.05 6.17 20.42
N ASP A 114 1.18 7.17 20.39
CA ASP A 114 0.00 7.28 19.51
C ASP A 114 0.33 7.93 18.16
N LYS A 115 1.53 8.49 18.01
CA LYS A 115 2.02 9.12 16.78
C LYS A 115 3.17 8.34 16.15
N ARG A 116 3.61 8.83 14.99
CA ARG A 116 4.80 8.38 14.28
C ARG A 116 5.67 9.56 13.92
N LEU A 117 6.98 9.38 14.05
CA LEU A 117 7.96 10.24 13.42
C LEU A 117 8.12 9.83 11.96
N VAL A 118 8.06 10.77 11.02
CA VAL A 118 8.42 10.53 9.61
C VAL A 118 9.92 10.74 9.44
N ILE A 119 10.65 9.72 8.97
CA ILE A 119 12.13 9.65 8.92
C ILE A 119 12.70 10.27 7.64
#